data_AF-A0A6I8NMU5-F1
#
_entry.id   AF-A0A6I8NMU5-F1
#
_cell.length_a   1.000
_cell.length_b   1.000
_cell.length_c   1.000
_cell.angle_alpha   90.00
_cell.angle_beta   90.00
_cell.angle_gamma   90.00
#
_symmetry.space_group_name_H-M   'P 1'
#
loop_
_entity.id
_entity.type
_entity.pdbx_description
1 polymer ?
#
loop_
_entity_poly.entity_id
_entity_poly.type
_entity_poly.pdbx_seq_one_letter_code
_entity_poly.pdbx_strand_id
1 'polypeptide(L)'
;MGKGGGRGKRLHFPAAPGGGGGGSAQAPLEPNGPSRPSRDRGPANGVRRRFFPPAPGLPPSPPGAVVGSDRSKMATVEPESTTTPNPQPPAEEEKTETSQEVTNPEHYIKHPLQNRWALWFFKNDKSKTWQANLRLISKFDTVEDFWALYNHIQLSSNLMPGCDYSLFKDGIEPMWEDEKNKRGGRWLITLNKQQRRSDLDRFWLETLLCLIGESFDDYSDDVCGAVVNVRTKGDKIAIWTTECENRDAVTHIGRVYKERLGLPPKIVIGYQSHADTATKSGSTTKNRFVV
;
A
#
# COMPACT_ATOMS: atom_id res chain seq x y z
N MET A 1 -38.72 -55.50 -6.38
CA MET A 1 -38.02 -56.75 -5.98
C MET A 1 -38.15 -57.78 -7.09
N GLY A 2 -37.11 -58.57 -7.35
CA GLY A 2 -37.09 -59.61 -8.40
C GLY A 2 -35.64 -59.96 -8.76
N LYS A 3 -35.31 -61.25 -8.87
CA LYS A 3 -33.93 -61.74 -9.12
C LYS A 3 -33.86 -62.58 -10.39
N GLY A 4 -32.80 -62.36 -11.18
CA GLY A 4 -32.36 -63.23 -12.28
C GLY A 4 -31.23 -62.53 -13.06
N GLY A 5 -30.20 -63.21 -13.57
CA GLY A 5 -29.93 -64.66 -13.47
C GLY A 5 -28.85 -65.16 -14.43
N GLY A 6 -27.74 -64.42 -14.63
CA GLY A 6 -26.76 -64.68 -15.69
C GLY A 6 -25.48 -65.41 -15.25
N ARG A 7 -25.27 -66.62 -15.78
CA ARG A 7 -23.96 -67.28 -15.90
C ARG A 7 -23.33 -66.82 -17.23
N GLY A 8 -22.02 -66.66 -17.44
CA GLY A 8 -20.86 -66.94 -16.60
C GLY A 8 -19.89 -67.90 -17.31
N LYS A 9 -18.66 -67.44 -17.65
CA LYS A 9 -17.52 -68.29 -18.05
C LYS A 9 -16.19 -67.52 -17.95
N ARG A 10 -15.23 -68.07 -17.20
CA ARG A 10 -13.79 -67.77 -17.36
C ARG A 10 -13.24 -68.64 -18.50
N LEU A 11 -12.11 -68.22 -19.08
CA LEU A 11 -11.12 -69.12 -19.69
C LEU A 11 -9.77 -68.92 -18.99
N HIS A 12 -8.90 -69.92 -19.06
CA HIS A 12 -7.60 -69.96 -18.36
C HIS A 12 -6.44 -70.09 -19.35
N PHE A 13 -5.23 -69.84 -18.83
CA PHE A 13 -3.92 -69.92 -19.48
C PHE A 13 -3.63 -71.27 -20.18
N PRO A 14 -2.61 -71.28 -21.07
CA PRO A 14 -1.33 -71.92 -20.71
C PRO A 14 -0.16 -70.92 -20.66
N ALA A 15 1.04 -71.39 -20.29
CA ALA A 15 2.21 -70.56 -19.94
C ALA A 15 3.56 -71.21 -20.27
N ALA A 16 4.64 -70.39 -20.29
CA ALA A 16 6.08 -70.77 -20.33
C ALA A 16 6.55 -71.48 -21.62
N PRO A 17 7.88 -71.63 -21.89
CA PRO A 17 9.11 -71.23 -21.15
C PRO A 17 9.88 -70.07 -21.82
N GLY A 18 11.07 -69.61 -21.37
CA GLY A 18 11.83 -69.90 -20.14
C GLY A 18 13.35 -70.11 -20.36
N GLY A 19 14.18 -69.37 -19.61
CA GLY A 19 15.66 -69.50 -19.57
C GLY A 19 16.44 -68.62 -20.57
N GLY A 20 17.69 -68.18 -20.29
CA GLY A 20 18.41 -68.22 -19.00
C GLY A 20 19.94 -68.01 -19.12
N GLY A 21 20.54 -67.32 -18.14
CA GLY A 21 22.00 -67.23 -17.91
C GLY A 21 22.76 -66.14 -18.71
N GLY A 22 23.90 -65.61 -18.22
CA GLY A 22 24.46 -65.77 -16.87
C GLY A 22 25.91 -65.27 -16.67
N GLY A 23 26.17 -64.69 -15.51
CA GLY A 23 27.50 -64.47 -14.89
C GLY A 23 28.27 -63.18 -15.26
N SER A 24 29.33 -62.76 -14.54
CA SER A 24 29.71 -62.88 -13.11
C SER A 24 31.14 -62.32 -12.89
N ALA A 25 31.58 -62.15 -11.62
CA ALA A 25 32.96 -61.90 -11.15
C ALA A 25 33.54 -60.47 -11.35
N GLN A 26 34.41 -59.92 -10.47
CA GLN A 26 34.63 -60.11 -9.02
C GLN A 26 35.46 -58.92 -8.44
N ALA A 27 35.63 -58.85 -7.11
CA ALA A 27 36.48 -57.85 -6.42
C ALA A 27 37.61 -58.52 -5.60
N PRO A 28 38.67 -57.77 -5.23
CA PRO A 28 39.22 -57.82 -3.86
C PRO A 28 39.65 -56.42 -3.32
N LEU A 29 39.25 -56.02 -2.09
CA LEU A 29 39.90 -56.19 -0.76
C LEU A 29 40.98 -55.15 -0.37
N GLU A 30 40.94 -54.68 0.89
CA GLU A 30 41.92 -53.78 1.56
C GLU A 30 43.04 -54.57 2.30
N PRO A 31 43.98 -53.94 3.06
CA PRO A 31 43.70 -53.67 4.49
C PRO A 31 44.49 -52.54 5.25
N ASN A 32 44.00 -52.24 6.46
CA ASN A 32 44.71 -51.82 7.71
C ASN A 32 45.09 -50.34 8.01
N GLY A 33 44.82 -49.96 9.28
CA GLY A 33 45.37 -48.81 10.01
C GLY A 33 46.61 -49.17 10.86
N PRO A 34 46.90 -48.51 12.01
CA PRO A 34 45.97 -48.08 13.08
C PRO A 34 46.02 -46.53 13.32
N SER A 35 45.75 -45.84 14.44
CA SER A 35 45.66 -46.13 15.90
C SER A 35 44.75 -45.13 16.66
N ARG A 36 44.63 -45.28 18.00
CA ARG A 36 44.00 -44.33 18.96
C ARG A 36 44.87 -44.22 20.24
N PRO A 37 44.82 -43.11 21.01
CA PRO A 37 43.76 -42.90 22.03
C PRO A 37 43.21 -41.45 22.02
N SER A 38 41.91 -41.20 22.20
CA SER A 38 41.02 -41.46 23.36
C SER A 38 41.24 -40.50 24.54
N ARG A 39 40.36 -39.46 24.65
CA ARG A 39 40.05 -38.76 25.92
C ARG A 39 38.63 -38.16 25.89
N ASP A 40 37.68 -38.96 26.36
CA ASP A 40 36.58 -38.61 27.28
C ASP A 40 36.20 -37.11 27.43
N ARG A 41 34.99 -36.71 26.96
CA ARG A 41 33.85 -36.35 27.84
C ARG A 41 32.52 -36.08 27.11
N GLY A 42 31.45 -36.12 27.91
CA GLY A 42 30.04 -36.02 27.51
C GLY A 42 29.48 -34.60 27.25
N PRO A 43 28.14 -34.45 27.13
CA PRO A 43 27.56 -33.50 26.17
C PRO A 43 26.63 -32.40 26.73
N ALA A 44 26.11 -31.61 25.78
CA ALA A 44 24.81 -30.91 25.75
C ALA A 44 24.70 -29.42 26.15
N ASN A 45 23.85 -28.73 25.38
CA ASN A 45 23.18 -27.43 25.57
C ASN A 45 24.03 -26.14 25.73
N GLY A 46 23.70 -25.13 24.92
CA GLY A 46 24.34 -23.81 24.94
C GLY A 46 23.76 -22.81 23.92
N VAL A 47 22.50 -22.40 24.10
CA VAL A 47 21.83 -21.41 23.22
C VAL A 47 22.60 -20.08 23.23
N ARG A 48 23.07 -19.62 22.06
CA ARG A 48 23.67 -18.29 21.89
C ARG A 48 22.78 -17.33 21.09
N ARG A 49 21.68 -16.89 21.71
CA ARG A 49 21.08 -15.59 21.36
C ARG A 49 22.09 -14.50 21.74
N ARG A 50 22.48 -13.63 20.81
CA ARG A 50 23.32 -12.46 21.13
C ARG A 50 22.45 -11.41 21.81
N PHE A 51 22.48 -11.35 23.14
CA PHE A 51 21.94 -10.22 23.88
C PHE A 51 22.78 -8.97 23.58
N PHE A 52 22.10 -7.87 23.23
CA PHE A 52 22.66 -6.53 23.38
C PHE A 52 22.25 -6.01 24.77
N PRO A 53 23.13 -5.29 25.50
CA PRO A 53 22.79 -4.71 26.79
C PRO A 53 21.87 -3.47 26.62
N PRO A 54 21.03 -3.14 27.61
CA PRO A 54 20.33 -1.86 27.66
C PRO A 54 21.30 -0.71 27.95
N ALA A 55 21.06 0.46 27.36
CA ALA A 55 21.77 1.70 27.70
C ALA A 55 21.25 2.28 29.03
N PRO A 56 22.08 3.00 29.81
CA PRO A 56 21.69 3.54 31.12
C PRO A 56 20.70 4.70 31.02
N GLY A 57 19.93 4.92 32.09
CA GLY A 57 18.92 5.98 32.18
C GLY A 57 19.51 7.38 32.37
N LEU A 58 18.69 8.39 32.02
CA LEU A 58 18.98 9.81 32.26
C LEU A 58 18.27 10.31 33.54
N PRO A 59 18.86 11.27 34.28
CA PRO A 59 18.28 11.82 35.51
C PRO A 59 17.12 12.80 35.25
N PRO A 60 16.27 13.08 36.25
CA PRO A 60 15.12 13.97 36.12
C PRO A 60 15.49 15.46 36.08
N SER A 61 14.62 16.26 35.47
CA SER A 61 14.72 17.73 35.43
C SER A 61 14.24 18.38 36.75
N PRO A 62 14.86 19.47 37.23
CA PRO A 62 14.45 20.18 38.44
C PRO A 62 13.24 21.13 38.19
N PRO A 63 12.46 21.48 39.23
CA PRO A 63 11.28 22.33 39.11
C PRO A 63 11.55 23.84 39.32
N GLY A 64 10.64 24.64 38.74
CA GLY A 64 10.20 26.01 39.06
C GLY A 64 11.05 26.97 39.91
N ALA A 65 11.20 28.20 39.40
CA ALA A 65 11.49 29.40 40.18
C ALA A 65 10.53 30.54 39.76
N VAL A 66 9.83 31.16 40.73
CA VAL A 66 8.89 32.27 40.50
C VAL A 66 9.05 33.33 41.60
N VAL A 67 9.87 34.35 41.31
CA VAL A 67 9.93 35.66 41.98
C VAL A 67 10.48 36.62 40.92
N GLY A 68 10.04 37.87 40.74
CA GLY A 68 8.98 38.62 41.42
C GLY A 68 9.42 40.08 41.57
N SER A 69 8.57 41.03 41.16
CA SER A 69 8.76 42.47 41.41
C SER A 69 7.38 43.12 41.55
N ASP A 70 7.27 44.16 42.37
CA ASP A 70 6.02 44.52 43.04
C ASP A 70 5.65 46.01 42.92
N ARG A 71 4.35 46.25 43.01
CA ARG A 71 3.69 47.44 43.57
C ARG A 71 3.65 48.79 42.83
N SER A 72 2.39 49.20 42.59
CA SER A 72 1.85 50.58 42.61
C SER A 72 1.95 51.39 41.30
N LYS A 73 1.00 52.28 40.95
CA LYS A 73 -0.16 52.83 41.68
C LYS A 73 -1.47 52.79 40.86
N MET A 74 -2.60 52.98 41.53
CA MET A 74 -3.91 53.28 40.94
C MET A 74 -3.97 54.67 40.29
N ALA A 75 -4.80 54.82 39.26
CA ALA A 75 -5.79 55.90 39.15
C ALA A 75 -6.90 55.50 38.15
N THR A 76 -8.15 55.80 38.48
CA THR A 76 -9.33 55.68 37.59
C THR A 76 -9.79 57.09 37.19
N VAL A 77 -10.47 57.23 36.05
CA VAL A 77 -11.63 58.13 35.76
C VAL A 77 -11.62 58.57 34.28
N GLU A 78 -12.72 58.30 33.59
CA GLU A 78 -13.15 58.85 32.30
C GLU A 78 -14.23 59.93 32.53
N PRO A 79 -14.78 60.61 31.50
CA PRO A 79 -14.13 61.25 30.35
C PRO A 79 -14.63 62.71 30.18
N GLU A 80 -13.93 63.53 29.39
CA GLU A 80 -14.55 64.75 28.80
C GLU A 80 -14.08 65.01 27.36
N SER A 81 -14.88 65.79 26.63
CA SER A 81 -14.86 65.91 25.17
C SER A 81 -14.18 67.19 24.66
N THR A 82 -13.45 67.10 23.55
CA THR A 82 -13.29 68.23 22.62
C THR A 82 -13.16 67.72 21.19
N THR A 83 -14.01 68.22 20.28
CA THR A 83 -14.02 67.87 18.85
C THR A 83 -13.31 68.94 18.01
N THR A 84 -12.47 68.50 17.07
CA THR A 84 -11.84 69.36 16.06
C THR A 84 -12.26 68.84 14.67
N PRO A 85 -12.84 69.69 13.79
CA PRO A 85 -13.40 69.22 12.52
C PRO A 85 -12.34 69.09 11.41
N ASN A 86 -12.46 68.04 10.60
CA ASN A 86 -11.86 67.93 9.27
C ASN A 86 -12.79 67.05 8.39
N PRO A 87 -12.87 67.24 7.06
CA PRO A 87 -14.04 66.81 6.28
C PRO A 87 -14.05 65.34 5.85
N GLN A 88 -15.25 64.81 5.62
CA GLN A 88 -15.51 63.47 5.06
C GLN A 88 -15.40 63.46 3.52
N PRO A 89 -14.97 62.34 2.91
CA PRO A 89 -15.40 61.96 1.56
C PRO A 89 -16.91 61.61 1.55
N PRO A 90 -17.61 61.69 0.40
CA PRO A 90 -19.01 61.29 0.31
C PRO A 90 -19.19 59.78 0.53
N ALA A 91 -20.34 59.39 1.07
CA ALA A 91 -20.70 57.99 1.26
C ALA A 91 -21.11 57.34 -0.07
N GLU A 92 -20.66 56.11 -0.29
CA GLU A 92 -21.23 55.20 -1.30
C GLU A 92 -22.40 54.43 -0.67
N GLU A 93 -23.51 54.29 -1.39
CA GLU A 93 -24.71 53.64 -0.87
C GLU A 93 -24.53 52.11 -0.82
N GLU A 94 -24.61 51.52 0.37
CA GLU A 94 -24.54 50.05 0.56
C GLU A 94 -25.83 49.37 0.09
N LYS A 95 -26.00 49.29 -1.23
CA LYS A 95 -27.12 48.61 -1.89
C LYS A 95 -26.99 47.10 -1.66
N THR A 96 -27.65 46.60 -0.62
CA THR A 96 -27.67 45.19 -0.23
C THR A 96 -28.48 44.35 -1.22
N GLU A 97 -27.86 43.98 -2.34
CA GLU A 97 -28.47 43.08 -3.33
C GLU A 97 -28.58 41.66 -2.76
N THR A 98 -29.74 41.38 -2.16
CA THR A 98 -30.14 40.04 -1.73
C THR A 98 -30.39 39.17 -2.97
N SER A 99 -29.33 38.61 -3.54
CA SER A 99 -29.38 37.69 -4.67
C SER A 99 -30.10 36.39 -4.28
N GLN A 100 -31.43 36.37 -4.47
CA GLN A 100 -32.21 35.13 -4.47
C GLN A 100 -31.88 34.35 -5.74
N GLU A 101 -30.79 33.59 -5.70
CA GLU A 101 -30.37 32.74 -6.80
C GLU A 101 -31.39 31.61 -6.99
N VAL A 102 -32.20 31.70 -8.04
CA VAL A 102 -33.17 30.65 -8.41
C VAL A 102 -32.39 29.53 -9.12
N THR A 103 -31.78 28.66 -8.34
CA THR A 103 -30.87 27.64 -8.85
C THR A 103 -31.66 26.53 -9.57
N ASN A 104 -31.40 26.38 -10.88
CA ASN A 104 -32.02 25.34 -11.70
C ASN A 104 -31.63 23.94 -11.13
N PRO A 105 -32.59 23.06 -10.77
CA PRO A 105 -32.28 21.73 -10.25
C PRO A 105 -31.35 20.90 -11.13
N GLU A 106 -31.34 21.12 -12.45
CA GLU A 106 -30.45 20.42 -13.39
C GLU A 106 -28.97 20.79 -13.21
N HIS A 107 -28.65 21.96 -12.62
CA HIS A 107 -27.26 22.36 -12.34
C HIS A 107 -26.61 21.57 -11.20
N TYR A 108 -27.36 20.72 -10.47
CA TYR A 108 -26.84 19.86 -9.41
C TYR A 108 -26.81 18.36 -9.77
N ILE A 109 -26.99 18.02 -11.05
CA ILE A 109 -26.81 16.65 -11.53
C ILE A 109 -25.33 16.30 -11.46
N LYS A 110 -24.98 15.41 -10.53
CA LYS A 110 -23.62 14.87 -10.38
C LYS A 110 -23.23 13.98 -11.56
N HIS A 111 -21.96 14.00 -11.94
CA HIS A 111 -21.42 13.17 -13.00
C HIS A 111 -21.01 11.79 -12.45
N PRO A 112 -21.68 10.68 -12.85
CA PRO A 112 -21.36 9.35 -12.34
C PRO A 112 -20.02 8.84 -12.87
N LEU A 113 -19.31 8.09 -12.03
CA LEU A 113 -18.14 7.30 -12.41
C LEU A 113 -18.57 5.90 -12.89
N GLN A 114 -17.76 5.25 -13.73
CA GLN A 114 -18.02 3.88 -14.19
C GLN A 114 -17.98 2.85 -13.04
N ASN A 115 -17.10 3.07 -12.07
CA ASN A 115 -16.99 2.25 -10.85
C ASN A 115 -17.21 3.10 -9.61
N ARG A 116 -17.77 2.48 -8.55
CA ARG A 116 -17.70 3.05 -7.20
C ARG A 116 -16.33 2.75 -6.60
N TRP A 117 -15.73 3.74 -5.96
CA TRP A 117 -14.42 3.65 -5.34
C TRP A 117 -14.49 3.82 -3.82
N ALA A 118 -13.53 3.22 -3.12
CA ALA A 118 -13.36 3.29 -1.67
C ALA A 118 -11.96 3.83 -1.35
N LEU A 119 -11.90 4.96 -0.62
CA LEU A 119 -10.64 5.53 -0.17
C LEU A 119 -10.34 5.07 1.27
N TRP A 120 -9.16 4.48 1.45
CA TRP A 120 -8.68 3.96 2.71
C TRP A 120 -7.43 4.71 3.19
N PHE A 121 -7.32 4.89 4.49
CA PHE A 121 -6.14 5.38 5.18
C PHE A 121 -5.52 4.28 6.02
N PHE A 122 -4.19 4.13 5.96
CA PHE A 122 -3.44 3.31 6.90
C PHE A 122 -2.46 4.17 7.69
N LYS A 123 -2.32 3.89 8.99
CA LYS A 123 -1.33 4.54 9.87
C LYS A 123 -0.59 3.47 10.67
N ASN A 124 0.73 3.36 10.48
CA ASN A 124 1.56 2.36 11.15
C ASN A 124 1.75 2.61 12.66
N ASP A 125 0.74 2.26 13.45
CA ASP A 125 0.82 2.20 14.91
C ASP A 125 1.30 0.81 15.34
N LYS A 126 2.50 0.74 15.92
CA LYS A 126 3.16 -0.49 16.36
C LYS A 126 2.44 -1.22 17.51
N SER A 127 1.44 -0.59 18.14
CA SER A 127 0.61 -1.23 19.19
C SER A 127 -0.52 -2.11 18.64
N LYS A 128 -0.78 -2.09 17.32
CA LYS A 128 -1.94 -2.72 16.68
C LYS A 128 -1.53 -3.72 15.61
N THR A 129 -2.47 -4.61 15.26
CA THR A 129 -2.36 -5.44 14.04
C THR A 129 -2.40 -4.56 12.78
N TRP A 130 -1.91 -5.08 11.66
CA TRP A 130 -1.92 -4.35 10.39
C TRP A 130 -3.35 -3.99 9.95
N GLN A 131 -4.29 -4.94 10.09
CA GLN A 131 -5.70 -4.76 9.77
C GLN A 131 -6.34 -3.65 10.64
N ALA A 132 -6.05 -3.60 11.94
CA ALA A 132 -6.59 -2.56 12.84
C ALA A 132 -5.97 -1.16 12.64
N ASN A 133 -4.92 -1.06 11.80
CA ASN A 133 -4.31 0.19 11.37
C ASN A 133 -4.84 0.70 10.02
N LEU A 134 -5.55 -0.15 9.26
CA LEU A 134 -6.27 0.20 8.05
C LEU A 134 -7.67 0.71 8.41
N ARG A 135 -8.14 1.76 7.71
CA ARG A 135 -9.45 2.38 7.93
C ARG A 135 -10.04 2.85 6.61
N LEU A 136 -11.30 2.51 6.35
CA LEU A 136 -12.09 3.17 5.32
C LEU A 136 -12.31 4.63 5.73
N ILE A 137 -12.14 5.57 4.80
CA ILE A 137 -12.42 7.01 5.01
C ILE A 137 -13.81 7.32 4.47
N SER A 138 -14.04 7.01 3.19
CA SER A 138 -15.29 7.25 2.47
C SER A 138 -15.36 6.37 1.21
N LYS A 139 -16.55 6.31 0.61
CA LYS A 139 -16.80 5.74 -0.71
C LYS A 139 -17.49 6.77 -1.59
N PHE A 140 -17.22 6.75 -2.90
CA PHE A 140 -17.80 7.68 -3.86
C PHE A 140 -17.96 7.03 -5.23
N ASP A 141 -19.01 7.41 -5.93
CA ASP A 141 -19.40 6.96 -7.28
C ASP A 141 -19.67 8.14 -8.23
N THR A 142 -19.27 9.36 -7.86
CA THR A 142 -19.38 10.57 -8.68
C THR A 142 -18.08 11.38 -8.72
N VAL A 143 -17.92 12.20 -9.77
CA VAL A 143 -16.78 13.12 -9.94
C VAL A 143 -16.77 14.20 -8.86
N GLU A 144 -17.94 14.71 -8.49
CA GLU A 144 -18.11 15.73 -7.45
C GLU A 144 -17.72 15.18 -6.07
N ASP A 145 -18.13 13.96 -5.73
CA ASP A 145 -17.78 13.34 -4.45
C ASP A 145 -16.30 12.94 -4.37
N PHE A 146 -15.67 12.60 -5.51
CA PHE A 146 -14.22 12.48 -5.60
C PHE A 146 -13.52 13.79 -5.27
N TRP A 147 -13.86 14.89 -5.94
CA TRP A 147 -13.19 16.19 -5.73
C TRP A 147 -13.51 16.77 -4.35
N ALA A 148 -14.73 16.62 -3.85
CA ALA A 148 -15.09 16.98 -2.49
C ALA A 148 -14.23 16.23 -1.47
N LEU A 149 -14.05 14.92 -1.64
CA LEU A 149 -13.17 14.13 -0.76
C LEU A 149 -11.71 14.56 -0.90
N TYR A 150 -11.19 14.67 -2.13
CA TYR A 150 -9.78 15.01 -2.40
C TYR A 150 -9.38 16.37 -1.82
N ASN A 151 -10.26 17.37 -1.93
CA ASN A 151 -10.00 18.72 -1.42
C ASN A 151 -10.11 18.85 0.11
N HIS A 152 -10.69 17.86 0.81
CA HIS A 152 -10.82 17.84 2.28
C HIS A 152 -9.86 16.85 2.98
N ILE A 153 -9.06 16.07 2.24
CA ILE A 153 -8.00 15.21 2.80
C ILE A 153 -6.63 15.91 2.76
N GLN A 154 -5.69 15.41 3.56
CA GLN A 154 -4.32 15.92 3.58
C GLN A 154 -3.52 15.39 2.38
N LEU A 155 -2.81 16.25 1.65
CA LEU A 155 -1.94 15.83 0.55
C LEU A 155 -0.88 14.80 0.99
N SER A 156 -0.54 13.87 0.09
CA SER A 156 0.37 12.74 0.37
C SER A 156 1.76 13.19 0.82
N SER A 157 2.30 14.29 0.28
CA SER A 157 3.59 14.87 0.70
C SER A 157 3.61 15.34 2.16
N ASN A 158 2.44 15.70 2.71
CA ASN A 158 2.27 16.23 4.06
C ASN A 158 1.94 15.15 5.11
N LEU A 159 1.70 13.90 4.70
CA LEU A 159 1.45 12.79 5.61
C LEU A 159 2.69 12.44 6.46
N MET A 160 2.44 12.00 7.70
CA MET A 160 3.50 11.47 8.57
C MET A 160 4.11 10.19 7.97
N PRO A 161 5.46 10.03 7.96
CA PRO A 161 6.10 8.82 7.48
C PRO A 161 5.62 7.56 8.22
N GLY A 162 5.12 6.58 7.48
CA GLY A 162 4.43 5.41 8.02
C GLY A 162 2.90 5.45 7.83
N CYS A 163 2.36 6.50 7.20
CA CYS A 163 0.99 6.50 6.70
C CYS A 163 0.92 6.15 5.21
N ASP A 164 -0.24 5.67 4.77
CA ASP A 164 -0.57 5.33 3.38
C ASP A 164 -1.99 5.78 3.04
N TYR A 165 -2.24 6.13 1.77
CA TYR A 165 -3.59 6.12 1.19
C TYR A 165 -3.71 5.00 0.17
N SER A 166 -4.92 4.42 0.06
CA SER A 166 -5.26 3.41 -0.95
C SER A 166 -6.63 3.71 -1.54
N LEU A 167 -6.75 3.83 -2.86
CA LEU A 167 -8.04 3.92 -3.55
C LEU A 167 -8.29 2.63 -4.32
N PHE A 168 -9.37 1.91 -4.00
CA PHE A 168 -9.72 0.62 -4.61
C PHE A 168 -11.17 0.63 -5.10
N LYS A 169 -11.49 -0.18 -6.12
CA LYS A 169 -12.88 -0.41 -6.55
C LYS A 169 -13.67 -1.00 -5.38
N ASP A 170 -14.93 -0.60 -5.22
CA ASP A 170 -15.72 -1.00 -4.05
C ASP A 170 -15.93 -2.53 -3.99
N GLY A 171 -15.90 -3.07 -2.78
CA GLY A 171 -15.85 -4.52 -2.53
C GLY A 171 -14.47 -5.15 -2.62
N ILE A 172 -13.41 -4.39 -2.96
CA ILE A 172 -12.02 -4.83 -2.90
C ILE A 172 -11.31 -4.15 -1.71
N GLU A 173 -10.75 -4.93 -0.80
CA GLU A 173 -9.91 -4.41 0.29
C GLU A 173 -8.45 -4.21 -0.18
N PRO A 174 -7.73 -3.17 0.28
CA PRO A 174 -6.36 -2.88 -0.15
C PRO A 174 -5.30 -3.79 0.51
N MET A 175 -5.57 -5.10 0.53
CA MET A 175 -4.73 -6.13 1.13
C MET A 175 -4.52 -7.31 0.16
N TRP A 176 -3.49 -8.13 0.41
CA TRP A 176 -3.05 -9.19 -0.51
C TRP A 176 -3.80 -10.52 -0.29
N GLU A 177 -4.53 -10.61 0.82
CA GLU A 177 -5.43 -11.69 1.20
C GLU A 177 -6.77 -11.64 0.43
N ASP A 178 -7.14 -10.47 -0.10
CA ASP A 178 -8.38 -10.23 -0.86
C ASP A 178 -8.48 -11.12 -2.12
N GLU A 179 -9.70 -11.57 -2.45
CA GLU A 179 -9.93 -12.51 -3.55
C GLU A 179 -9.52 -11.99 -4.93
N LYS A 180 -9.61 -10.67 -5.15
CA LYS A 180 -9.17 -10.00 -6.38
C LYS A 180 -7.67 -9.75 -6.38
N ASN A 181 -7.02 -9.57 -5.22
CA ASN A 181 -5.60 -9.24 -5.15
C ASN A 181 -4.67 -10.45 -5.02
N LYS A 182 -5.15 -11.59 -4.50
CA LYS A 182 -4.30 -12.75 -4.13
C LYS A 182 -3.51 -13.40 -5.27
N ARG A 183 -4.02 -13.36 -6.51
CA ARG A 183 -3.27 -13.78 -7.73
C ARG A 183 -2.63 -12.60 -8.47
N GLY A 184 -2.91 -11.38 -8.03
CA GLY A 184 -2.53 -10.16 -8.71
C GLY A 184 -1.07 -9.74 -8.50
N GLY A 185 -0.84 -8.50 -8.88
CA GLY A 185 0.44 -7.81 -8.71
C GLY A 185 0.28 -6.32 -8.92
N ARG A 186 1.38 -5.59 -8.87
CA ARG A 186 1.37 -4.12 -8.94
C ARG A 186 2.49 -3.56 -9.79
N TRP A 187 2.21 -2.49 -10.51
CA TRP A 187 3.23 -1.61 -11.09
C TRP A 187 3.79 -0.71 -10.00
N LEU A 188 5.09 -0.82 -9.70
CA LEU A 188 5.72 -0.09 -8.61
C LEU A 188 6.59 1.07 -9.11
N ILE A 189 6.24 2.28 -8.66
CA ILE A 189 7.06 3.48 -8.76
C ILE A 189 7.67 3.75 -7.38
N THR A 190 8.95 4.15 -7.34
CA THR A 190 9.63 4.57 -6.11
C THR A 190 10.22 5.96 -6.32
N LEU A 191 9.78 6.92 -5.50
CA LEU A 191 10.25 8.30 -5.48
C LEU A 191 11.35 8.46 -4.42
N ASN A 192 12.36 9.28 -4.71
CA ASN A 192 13.33 9.69 -3.70
C ASN A 192 12.75 10.81 -2.81
N LYS A 193 13.44 11.13 -1.70
CA LYS A 193 12.96 12.15 -0.73
C LYS A 193 12.88 13.58 -1.31
N GLN A 194 13.67 13.91 -2.33
CA GLN A 194 13.63 15.22 -3.00
C GLN A 194 12.34 15.36 -3.83
N GLN A 195 12.01 14.31 -4.59
CA GLN A 195 10.80 14.21 -5.42
C GLN A 195 9.49 14.29 -4.63
N ARG A 196 9.51 14.13 -3.30
CA ARG A 196 8.30 14.26 -2.46
C ARG A 196 7.57 15.60 -2.67
N ARG A 197 8.32 16.70 -2.82
CA ARG A 197 7.76 18.05 -2.90
C ARG A 197 7.37 18.49 -4.32
N SER A 198 7.88 17.81 -5.36
CA SER A 198 7.63 18.14 -6.76
C SER A 198 6.66 17.17 -7.43
N ASP A 199 6.73 15.88 -7.09
CA ASP A 199 6.14 14.82 -7.89
C ASP A 199 5.18 13.90 -7.13
N LEU A 200 5.29 13.76 -5.80
CA LEU A 200 4.47 12.78 -5.07
C LEU A 200 2.97 13.09 -5.17
N ASP A 201 2.57 14.33 -4.91
CA ASP A 201 1.16 14.73 -4.98
C ASP A 201 0.64 14.77 -6.42
N ARG A 202 1.47 15.22 -7.37
CA ARG A 202 1.16 15.21 -8.81
C ARG A 202 0.95 13.81 -9.34
N PHE A 203 1.88 12.89 -9.07
CA PHE A 203 1.76 11.50 -9.48
C PHE A 203 0.60 10.81 -8.77
N TRP A 204 0.34 11.10 -7.48
CA TRP A 204 -0.79 10.51 -6.77
C TRP A 204 -2.13 10.99 -7.35
N LEU A 205 -2.29 12.29 -7.61
CA LEU A 205 -3.49 12.81 -8.27
C LEU A 205 -3.67 12.22 -9.67
N GLU A 206 -2.63 12.21 -10.51
CA GLU A 206 -2.69 11.59 -11.85
C GLU A 206 -3.02 10.09 -11.77
N THR A 207 -2.53 9.38 -10.75
CA THR A 207 -2.91 7.97 -10.49
C THR A 207 -4.40 7.85 -10.15
N LEU A 208 -4.92 8.71 -9.27
CA LEU A 208 -6.34 8.73 -8.92
C LEU A 208 -7.21 9.03 -10.14
N LEU A 209 -6.80 10.00 -10.98
CA LEU A 209 -7.50 10.36 -12.21
C LEU A 209 -7.48 9.24 -13.26
N CYS A 210 -6.35 8.53 -13.43
CA CYS A 210 -6.27 7.36 -14.30
C CYS A 210 -7.17 6.21 -13.83
N LEU A 211 -7.39 6.07 -12.52
CA LEU A 211 -8.30 5.09 -11.94
C LEU A 211 -9.76 5.48 -12.17
N ILE A 212 -10.21 6.63 -11.64
CA ILE A 212 -11.64 7.01 -11.68
C ILE A 212 -12.14 7.33 -13.09
N GLY A 213 -11.23 7.76 -13.98
CA GLY A 213 -11.49 7.97 -15.40
C GLY A 213 -11.12 6.78 -16.27
N GLU A 214 -11.03 5.57 -15.70
CA GLU A 214 -10.82 4.26 -16.37
C GLU A 214 -9.85 4.35 -17.57
N SER A 215 -8.68 4.96 -17.36
CA SER A 215 -7.77 5.37 -18.44
C SER A 215 -6.86 4.24 -18.94
N PHE A 216 -7.34 3.00 -18.94
CA PHE A 216 -6.64 1.80 -19.42
C PHE A 216 -7.47 1.01 -20.44
N ASP A 217 -8.42 1.68 -21.09
CA ASP A 217 -9.34 1.12 -22.08
C ASP A 217 -10.02 -0.17 -21.56
N ASP A 218 -10.15 -1.19 -22.40
CA ASP A 218 -10.72 -2.51 -22.07
C ASP A 218 -10.02 -3.21 -20.88
N TYR A 219 -8.79 -2.81 -20.54
CA TYR A 219 -8.02 -3.38 -19.43
C TYR A 219 -8.26 -2.69 -18.08
N SER A 220 -9.16 -1.71 -18.02
CA SER A 220 -9.51 -1.03 -16.76
C SER A 220 -10.19 -1.98 -15.75
N ASP A 221 -10.81 -3.06 -16.21
CA ASP A 221 -11.39 -4.11 -15.35
C ASP A 221 -10.32 -5.03 -14.71
N ASP A 222 -9.11 -5.12 -15.27
CA ASP A 222 -7.98 -5.78 -14.59
C ASP A 222 -7.46 -4.93 -13.40
N VAL A 223 -7.82 -3.65 -13.28
CA VAL A 223 -7.33 -2.75 -12.20
C VAL A 223 -8.19 -2.88 -10.93
N CYS A 224 -7.56 -3.27 -9.83
CA CYS A 224 -8.19 -3.31 -8.50
C CYS A 224 -8.20 -1.94 -7.80
N GLY A 225 -7.12 -1.18 -7.96
CA GLY A 225 -6.88 0.03 -7.18
C GLY A 225 -5.43 0.50 -7.20
N ALA A 226 -5.10 1.47 -6.34
CA ALA A 226 -3.77 2.04 -6.20
C ALA A 226 -3.44 2.38 -4.74
N VAL A 227 -2.15 2.35 -4.40
CA VAL A 227 -1.62 2.66 -3.07
C VAL A 227 -0.48 3.67 -3.17
N VAL A 228 -0.48 4.71 -2.33
CA VAL A 228 0.68 5.57 -2.08
C VAL A 228 1.25 5.28 -0.68
N ASN A 229 2.54 4.99 -0.59
CA ASN A 229 3.24 4.76 0.66
C ASN A 229 4.22 5.88 1.02
N VAL A 230 3.97 6.57 2.12
CA VAL A 230 4.84 7.66 2.60
C VAL A 230 5.82 7.11 3.62
N ARG A 231 7.13 7.15 3.36
CA ARG A 231 8.17 6.50 4.18
C ARG A 231 9.42 7.37 4.33
N THR A 232 10.24 7.11 5.36
CA THR A 232 11.41 7.96 5.66
C THR A 232 12.55 7.85 4.63
N LYS A 233 12.65 6.72 3.92
CA LYS A 233 13.73 6.45 2.95
C LYS A 233 13.43 6.88 1.50
N GLY A 234 12.19 7.26 1.21
CA GLY A 234 11.67 7.41 -0.15
C GLY A 234 10.28 6.79 -0.25
N ASP A 235 9.44 7.36 -1.10
CA ASP A 235 8.01 7.09 -1.17
C ASP A 235 7.70 6.17 -2.34
N LYS A 236 6.50 5.60 -2.36
CA LYS A 236 6.07 4.67 -3.40
C LYS A 236 4.66 4.97 -3.85
N ILE A 237 4.40 4.76 -5.13
CA ILE A 237 3.05 4.70 -5.67
C ILE A 237 2.94 3.40 -6.46
N ALA A 238 1.83 2.68 -6.34
CA ALA A 238 1.62 1.48 -7.11
C ALA A 238 0.15 1.25 -7.47
N ILE A 239 -0.13 1.02 -8.76
CA ILE A 239 -1.41 0.48 -9.24
C ILE A 239 -1.37 -1.04 -9.10
N TRP A 240 -2.43 -1.64 -8.55
CA TRP A 240 -2.63 -3.07 -8.34
C TRP A 240 -3.61 -3.62 -9.39
N THR A 241 -3.29 -4.78 -9.96
CA THR A 241 -4.12 -5.49 -10.95
C THR A 241 -4.49 -6.88 -10.45
N THR A 242 -5.65 -7.39 -10.86
CA THR A 242 -6.27 -8.59 -10.28
C THR A 242 -5.55 -9.89 -10.64
N GLU A 243 -4.96 -9.96 -11.84
CA GLU A 243 -4.22 -11.12 -12.31
C GLU A 243 -2.79 -10.71 -12.69
N CYS A 244 -1.80 -11.53 -12.34
CA CYS A 244 -0.38 -11.26 -12.62
C CYS A 244 0.16 -12.04 -13.82
N GLU A 245 -0.62 -12.99 -14.35
CA GLU A 245 -0.28 -13.80 -15.53
C GLU A 245 -0.88 -13.22 -16.83
N ASN A 246 -1.86 -12.30 -16.72
CA ASN A 246 -2.44 -11.53 -17.83
C ASN A 246 -1.43 -10.51 -18.38
N ARG A 247 -0.44 -11.01 -19.13
CA ARG A 247 0.70 -10.22 -19.62
C ARG A 247 0.28 -9.00 -20.42
N ASP A 248 -0.74 -9.12 -21.27
CA ASP A 248 -1.08 -8.07 -22.22
C ASP A 248 -1.79 -6.90 -21.54
N ALA A 249 -2.77 -7.18 -20.66
CA ALA A 249 -3.36 -6.18 -19.78
C ALA A 249 -2.31 -5.50 -18.89
N VAL A 250 -1.51 -6.30 -18.17
CA VAL A 250 -0.48 -5.77 -17.26
C VAL A 250 0.53 -4.91 -18.02
N THR A 251 0.97 -5.32 -19.21
CA THR A 251 1.92 -4.54 -20.01
C THR A 251 1.29 -3.27 -20.61
N HIS A 252 0.01 -3.33 -21.04
CA HIS A 252 -0.73 -2.16 -21.50
C HIS A 252 -0.89 -1.13 -20.37
N ILE A 253 -1.47 -1.54 -19.24
CA ILE A 253 -1.69 -0.68 -18.04
C ILE A 253 -0.38 -0.02 -17.63
N GLY A 254 0.73 -0.76 -17.62
CA GLY A 254 2.06 -0.23 -17.28
C GLY A 254 2.55 0.85 -18.24
N ARG A 255 2.37 0.66 -19.56
CA ARG A 255 2.79 1.64 -20.58
C ARG A 255 1.98 2.92 -20.46
N VAL A 256 0.65 2.81 -20.44
CA VAL A 256 -0.24 3.97 -20.34
C VAL A 256 0.01 4.72 -19.03
N TYR A 257 0.15 4.02 -17.90
CA TYR A 257 0.47 4.65 -16.62
C TYR A 257 1.84 5.37 -16.63
N LYS A 258 2.87 4.78 -17.25
CA LYS A 258 4.19 5.42 -17.41
C LYS A 258 4.11 6.70 -18.25
N GLU A 259 3.30 6.68 -19.30
CA GLU A 259 3.07 7.81 -20.21
C GLU A 259 2.26 8.94 -19.54
N ARG A 260 1.12 8.61 -18.92
CA ARG A 260 0.24 9.57 -18.21
C ARG A 260 0.96 10.36 -17.13
N LEU A 261 1.87 9.73 -16.38
CA LEU A 261 2.69 10.41 -15.37
C LEU A 261 3.78 11.32 -15.95
N GLY A 262 4.06 11.22 -17.25
CA GLY A 262 5.16 11.93 -17.92
C GLY A 262 6.55 11.42 -17.51
N LEU A 263 6.69 10.12 -17.22
CA LEU A 263 7.99 9.56 -16.82
C LEU A 263 8.96 9.54 -18.01
N PRO A 264 10.19 10.08 -17.89
CA PRO A 264 11.18 10.03 -18.94
C PRO A 264 11.42 8.60 -19.44
N PRO A 265 11.59 8.34 -20.75
CA PRO A 265 11.69 6.98 -21.30
C PRO A 265 12.75 6.09 -20.62
N LYS A 266 13.84 6.70 -20.13
CA LYS A 266 14.94 6.06 -19.40
C LYS A 266 14.55 5.53 -18.01
N ILE A 267 13.45 5.99 -17.41
CA ILE A 267 12.95 5.46 -16.15
C ILE A 267 12.14 4.20 -16.45
N VAL A 268 12.69 3.05 -16.07
CA VAL A 268 12.00 1.77 -16.14
C VAL A 268 11.19 1.55 -14.86
N ILE A 269 9.88 1.32 -15.00
CA ILE A 269 9.04 0.91 -13.86
C ILE A 269 8.93 -0.62 -13.83
N GLY A 270 8.59 -1.20 -12.67
CA GLY A 270 8.64 -2.65 -12.46
C GLY A 270 7.35 -3.23 -11.90
N TYR A 271 6.86 -4.30 -12.52
CA TYR A 271 5.68 -5.03 -12.06
C TYR A 271 6.06 -6.18 -11.14
N GLN A 272 5.40 -6.28 -9.97
CA GLN A 272 5.69 -7.26 -8.92
C GLN A 272 4.42 -8.00 -8.52
N SER A 273 4.41 -9.34 -8.58
CA SER A 273 3.30 -10.13 -8.04
C SER A 273 3.20 -9.98 -6.51
N HIS A 274 1.98 -10.07 -5.98
CA HIS A 274 1.74 -10.09 -4.54
C HIS A 274 2.34 -11.33 -3.87
N ALA A 275 2.26 -12.50 -4.51
CA ALA A 275 2.86 -13.75 -4.02
C ALA A 275 4.39 -13.64 -3.86
N ASP A 276 5.10 -13.14 -4.88
CA ASP A 276 6.55 -12.89 -4.83
C ASP A 276 6.91 -11.84 -3.75
N THR A 277 6.04 -10.86 -3.54
CA THR A 277 6.26 -9.76 -2.58
C THR A 277 6.07 -10.23 -1.14
N ALA A 278 5.10 -11.10 -0.86
CA ALA A 278 4.80 -11.63 0.46
C ALA A 278 5.79 -12.71 0.91
N THR A 279 6.25 -13.56 0.00
CA THR A 279 7.14 -14.69 0.31
C THR A 279 8.64 -14.34 0.37
N LYS A 280 9.03 -13.09 0.05
CA LYS A 280 10.44 -12.73 -0.11
C LYS A 280 11.24 -12.81 1.20
N SER A 281 12.44 -13.39 1.12
CA SER A 281 13.47 -13.28 2.16
C SER A 281 14.50 -12.16 1.90
N GLY A 282 14.39 -11.46 0.77
CA GLY A 282 15.34 -10.44 0.30
C GLY A 282 14.83 -9.00 0.38
N SER A 283 15.74 -8.04 0.19
CA SER A 283 15.44 -6.60 0.21
C SER A 283 14.44 -6.19 -0.87
N THR A 284 14.63 -6.64 -2.10
CA THR A 284 13.86 -6.25 -3.29
C THR A 284 13.17 -7.47 -3.91
N THR A 285 11.89 -7.33 -4.27
CA THR A 285 11.14 -8.37 -5.02
C THR A 285 11.63 -8.41 -6.47
N LYS A 286 11.71 -9.59 -7.09
CA LYS A 286 11.96 -9.71 -8.54
C LYS A 286 10.76 -9.12 -9.31
N ASN A 287 11.02 -8.35 -10.36
CA ASN A 287 9.97 -7.89 -11.25
C ASN A 287 9.61 -9.01 -12.26
N ARG A 288 8.32 -9.18 -12.57
CA ARG A 288 7.85 -10.09 -13.63
C ARG A 288 7.81 -9.40 -15.00
N PHE A 289 7.42 -8.12 -15.02
CA PHE A 289 7.45 -7.27 -16.22
C PHE A 289 8.11 -5.92 -15.91
N VAL A 290 8.54 -5.23 -16.97
CA VAL A 290 9.16 -3.90 -16.94
C VAL A 290 8.74 -3.11 -18.18
N VAL A 291 8.57 -1.79 -18.04
CA VAL A 291 8.22 -0.85 -19.12
C VAL A 291 8.92 0.50 -18.97
#